data_AF-A0A286IQR3-F1
#
_entry.id   AF-A0A286IQR3-F1
#
_cell.length_a   1.000
_cell.length_b   1.000
_cell.length_c   1.000
_cell.angle_alpha   90.00
_cell.angle_beta   90.00
_cell.angle_gamma   90.00
#
_symmetry.space_group_name_H-M   'P 1'
#
loop_
_entity.id
_entity.type
_entity.pdbx_description
1 polymer ?
#
loop_
_entity_poly.entity_id
_entity_poly.type
_entity_poly.pdbx_seq_one_letter_code
_entity_poly.pdbx_strand_id
1 'polypeptide(L)'
;MIQDRRVIHIGARTEVIAQDIILMQAEINYTLLTLTSGPQIVVAYHLGKLQERLLDHQTFIRPNRNTIINLNFVTNYDEECISINDRKIQISRRRKETISLNIENFNKTKAQYLKFEKNKVN
;
A
#
# COMPACT_ATOMS: atom_id res chain seq x y z
N MET A 1 -5.68 -10.61 -7.42
CA MET A 1 -4.95 -9.65 -6.57
C MET A 1 -3.50 -10.10 -6.53
N ILE A 2 -2.52 -9.19 -6.47
CA ILE A 2 -1.12 -9.61 -6.26
C ILE A 2 -0.99 -10.00 -4.80
N GLN A 3 -0.90 -11.31 -4.52
CA GLN A 3 -0.85 -11.84 -3.15
C GLN A 3 0.57 -11.76 -2.62
N ASP A 4 0.90 -10.65 -1.96
CA ASP A 4 2.15 -10.50 -1.22
C ASP A 4 1.98 -11.07 0.21
N ARG A 5 2.37 -12.33 0.39
CA ARG A 5 2.27 -13.04 1.69
C ARG A 5 3.53 -12.91 2.55
N ARG A 6 4.47 -12.04 2.18
CA ARG A 6 5.66 -11.81 2.98
C ARG A 6 5.31 -11.07 4.27
N VAL A 7 6.02 -11.42 5.33
CA VAL A 7 5.89 -10.79 6.65
C VAL A 7 6.63 -9.46 6.65
N ILE A 8 6.02 -8.43 7.21
CA ILE A 8 6.62 -7.12 7.45
C ILE A 8 6.73 -6.91 8.95
N HIS A 9 7.94 -6.63 9.42
CA HIS A 9 8.14 -6.15 10.78
C HIS A 9 7.65 -4.70 10.87
N ILE A 10 6.66 -4.42 11.70
CA ILE A 10 6.09 -3.06 11.90
C ILE A 10 6.42 -2.49 13.28
N GLY A 11 6.94 -3.32 14.18
CA GLY A 11 7.36 -2.97 15.53
C GLY A 11 8.66 -3.68 15.91
N ALA A 12 9.02 -3.63 17.18
CA ALA A 12 10.13 -4.43 17.74
C ALA A 12 9.76 -5.91 17.90
N ARG A 13 8.48 -6.20 18.16
CA ARG A 13 7.94 -7.57 18.36
C ARG A 13 6.61 -7.77 17.62
N THR A 14 6.38 -6.98 16.58
CA THR A 14 5.10 -6.93 15.88
C THR A 14 5.33 -7.10 14.39
N GLU A 15 4.62 -8.07 13.84
CA GLU A 15 4.71 -8.52 12.47
C GLU A 15 3.29 -8.62 11.89
N VAL A 16 3.18 -8.30 10.60
CA VAL A 16 1.94 -8.38 9.85
C VAL A 16 2.22 -8.90 8.45
N ILE A 17 1.24 -9.57 7.84
CA ILE A 17 1.35 -10.01 6.45
C ILE A 17 1.06 -8.82 5.54
N ALA A 18 1.89 -8.59 4.52
CA ALA A 18 1.76 -7.45 3.60
C ALA A 18 0.37 -7.32 2.97
N GLN A 19 -0.22 -8.44 2.53
CA GLN A 19 -1.57 -8.45 1.93
C GLN A 19 -2.68 -8.01 2.91
N ASP A 20 -2.46 -8.07 4.22
CA ASP A 20 -3.47 -7.71 5.21
C ASP A 20 -3.46 -6.20 5.50
N ILE A 21 -2.44 -5.47 5.05
CA ILE A 21 -2.32 -4.03 5.27
C ILE A 21 -3.06 -3.28 4.16
N ILE A 22 -4.05 -2.48 4.55
CA ILE A 22 -4.79 -1.58 3.66
C ILE A 22 -4.02 -0.28 3.46
N LEU A 23 -3.68 0.39 4.55
CA LEU A 23 -2.95 1.66 4.56
C LEU A 23 -2.26 1.94 5.90
N MET A 24 -1.32 2.87 5.89
CA MET A 24 -0.62 3.39 7.07
C MET A 24 -0.72 4.91 7.10
N GLN A 25 -1.06 5.48 8.25
CA GLN A 25 -1.22 6.93 8.46
C GLN A 25 -0.31 7.43 9.59
N ALA A 26 0.44 8.49 9.32
CA ALA A 26 1.29 9.13 10.32
C ALA A 26 0.44 9.95 11.30
N GLU A 27 0.62 9.70 12.59
CA GLU A 27 -0.03 10.38 13.71
C GLU A 27 1.04 10.89 14.68
N ILE A 28 1.48 12.14 14.51
CA ILE A 28 2.56 12.79 15.28
C ILE A 28 3.86 11.94 15.24
N ASN A 29 4.09 11.10 16.25
CA ASN A 29 5.27 10.23 16.40
C ASN A 29 4.94 8.74 16.19
N TYR A 30 3.68 8.43 15.93
CA TYR A 30 3.17 7.08 15.73
C TYR A 30 2.72 6.89 14.29
N THR A 31 2.54 5.63 13.90
CA THR A 31 1.84 5.30 12.66
C THR A 31 0.68 4.38 12.96
N LEU A 32 -0.49 4.71 12.42
CA LEU A 32 -1.71 3.93 12.48
C LEU A 32 -1.80 3.04 11.24
N LEU A 33 -1.82 1.72 11.43
CA LEU A 33 -1.98 0.73 10.37
C LEU A 33 -3.43 0.25 10.37
N THR A 34 -4.06 0.31 9.20
CA THR A 34 -5.40 -0.25 9.00
C THR A 34 -5.25 -1.62 8.32
N LEU A 35 -5.78 -2.66 8.96
CA LEU A 35 -5.72 -4.04 8.48
C LEU A 35 -7.08 -4.51 7.94
N THR A 36 -7.06 -5.56 7.12
CA THR A 36 -8.27 -6.25 6.64
C THR A 36 -9.01 -7.00 7.75
N SER A 37 -8.28 -7.48 8.76
CA SER A 37 -8.81 -8.32 9.85
C SER A 37 -9.49 -7.55 11.00
N GLY A 38 -9.58 -6.22 10.90
CA GLY A 38 -10.31 -5.39 11.87
C GLY A 38 -9.43 -4.35 12.58
N PRO A 39 -8.89 -4.63 13.78
CA PRO A 39 -8.34 -3.59 14.64
C PRO A 39 -7.14 -2.90 14.02
N GLN A 40 -7.11 -1.57 14.15
CA GLN A 40 -5.95 -0.78 13.74
C GLN A 40 -4.79 -1.00 14.71
N ILE A 41 -3.59 -1.13 14.17
CA ILE A 41 -2.36 -1.25 14.97
C ILE A 41 -1.70 0.11 15.04
N VAL A 42 -1.38 0.58 16.25
CA VAL A 42 -0.55 1.76 16.46
C VAL A 42 0.89 1.30 16.70
N VAL A 43 1.83 1.83 15.94
CA VAL A 43 3.26 1.53 16.10
C VAL A 43 4.05 2.79 16.41
N ALA A 44 5.03 2.66 17.31
CA ALA A 44 5.96 3.73 17.72
C ALA A 44 7.10 3.96 16.70
N TYR A 45 6.79 3.86 15.40
CA TYR A 45 7.70 4.21 14.33
C TYR A 45 7.06 5.25 13.43
N HIS A 46 7.87 6.21 12.98
CA HIS A 46 7.44 7.17 11.97
C HIS A 46 7.31 6.48 10.59
N LEU A 47 6.47 7.05 9.73
CA LEU A 47 6.14 6.49 8.42
C LEU A 47 7.36 6.27 7.49
N GLY A 48 8.42 7.06 7.62
CA GLY A 48 9.66 6.87 6.84
C GLY A 48 10.38 5.54 7.10
N LYS A 49 10.50 5.14 8.37
CA LYS A 49 11.11 3.88 8.81
C LYS A 49 10.28 2.69 8.37
N LEU A 50 8.95 2.82 8.38
CA LEU A 50 8.08 1.80 7.82
C LEU A 50 8.24 1.73 6.29
N GLN A 51 8.36 2.88 5.61
CA GLN A 51 8.59 2.90 4.16
C GLN A 51 9.86 2.15 3.75
N GLU A 52 10.96 2.29 4.50
CA GLU A 52 12.21 1.55 4.25
C GLU A 52 12.00 0.03 4.29
N ARG A 53 11.16 -0.45 5.22
CA ARG A 53 10.81 -1.87 5.34
C ARG A 53 9.89 -2.36 4.22
N LEU A 54 9.31 -1.45 3.44
CA LEU A 54 8.40 -1.74 2.34
C LEU A 54 9.07 -1.65 0.97
N LEU A 55 10.38 -1.35 0.89
CA LEU A 55 11.06 -1.14 -0.40
C LEU A 55 10.95 -2.34 -1.35
N ASP A 56 10.97 -3.55 -0.80
CA ASP A 56 10.84 -4.79 -1.59
C ASP A 56 9.39 -5.14 -1.94
N HIS A 57 8.42 -4.33 -1.53
CA HIS A 57 6.99 -4.57 -1.72
C HIS A 57 6.38 -3.59 -2.73
N GLN A 58 6.29 -4.04 -3.98
CA GLN A 58 5.80 -3.25 -5.12
C GLN A 58 4.35 -2.78 -5.00
N THR A 59 3.58 -3.36 -4.07
CA THR A 59 2.18 -3.00 -3.86
C THR A 59 2.01 -1.74 -3.00
N PHE A 60 3.06 -1.29 -2.30
CA PHE A 60 2.96 -0.12 -1.42
C PHE A 60 3.48 1.15 -2.10
N ILE A 61 2.68 2.20 -2.02
CA ILE A 61 3.07 3.53 -2.50
C ILE A 61 2.78 4.60 -1.45
N ARG A 62 3.54 5.69 -1.50
CA ARG A 62 3.40 6.82 -0.59
C ARG A 62 2.90 8.05 -1.34
N PRO A 63 1.58 8.28 -1.46
CA PRO A 63 1.01 9.40 -2.22
C PRO A 63 1.32 10.78 -1.64
N ASN A 64 1.54 10.86 -0.33
CA ASN A 64 1.82 12.12 0.37
C ASN A 64 2.73 11.90 1.59
N ARG A 65 2.98 12.95 2.37
CA ARG A 65 3.88 12.85 3.53
C ARG A 65 3.31 12.02 4.69
N ASN A 66 1.99 11.87 4.81
CA ASN A 66 1.35 11.26 5.97
C ASN A 66 0.72 9.89 5.70
N THR A 67 0.74 9.39 4.47
CA THR A 67 0.00 8.18 4.09
C THR A 67 0.84 7.27 3.20
N ILE A 68 0.91 5.99 3.54
CA ILE A 68 1.32 4.87 2.67
C ILE A 68 0.10 4.01 2.42
N ILE A 69 -0.10 3.54 1.20
CA ILE A 69 -1.25 2.73 0.82
C ILE A 69 -0.82 1.47 0.10
N ASN A 70 -1.67 0.44 0.17
CA ASN A 70 -1.52 -0.77 -0.62
C ASN A 70 -2.44 -0.70 -1.85
N LEU A 71 -1.84 -0.78 -3.05
CA LEU A 71 -2.50 -0.70 -4.34
C LEU A 71 -3.54 -1.80 -4.57
N ASN A 72 -3.45 -2.93 -3.85
CA ASN A 72 -4.46 -3.98 -3.93
C ASN A 72 -5.84 -3.55 -3.41
N PHE A 73 -5.91 -2.49 -2.58
CA PHE A 73 -7.15 -1.98 -1.99
C PHE A 73 -7.64 -0.67 -2.63
N VAL A 74 -6.96 -0.18 -3.67
CA VAL A 74 -7.40 1.00 -4.41
C VAL A 74 -8.65 0.67 -5.19
N THR A 75 -9.71 1.45 -4.95
CA THR A 75 -11.00 1.33 -5.65
C THR A 75 -11.07 2.27 -6.85
N ASN A 76 -10.49 3.46 -6.74
CA ASN A 76 -10.43 4.45 -7.81
C ASN A 76 -9.23 5.39 -7.64
N TYR A 77 -8.77 6.03 -8.71
CA TYR A 77 -7.75 7.08 -8.65
C TYR A 77 -7.92 8.08 -9.79
N ASP A 78 -7.45 9.30 -9.55
CA ASP A 78 -7.30 10.37 -10.54
C ASP A 78 -5.93 11.07 -10.34
N GLU A 79 -5.69 12.17 -11.04
CA GLU A 79 -4.41 12.90 -10.97
C GLU A 79 -4.13 13.55 -9.61
N GLU A 80 -5.17 13.78 -8.80
CA GLU A 80 -5.10 14.46 -7.51
C GLU A 80 -5.27 13.49 -6.34
N CYS A 81 -5.97 12.37 -6.52
CA CYS A 81 -6.52 11.59 -5.43
C CYS A 81 -6.50 10.09 -5.69
N ILE A 82 -6.33 9.34 -4.61
CA ILE A 82 -6.52 7.88 -4.58
C ILE A 82 -7.64 7.57 -3.59
N SER A 83 -8.59 6.74 -4.02
CA SER A 83 -9.70 6.28 -3.20
C SER A 83 -9.46 4.85 -2.72
N ILE A 84 -9.59 4.64 -1.42
CA ILE A 84 -9.50 3.34 -0.75
C ILE A 84 -10.64 3.27 0.26
N ASN A 85 -11.54 2.30 0.10
CA ASN A 85 -12.81 2.23 0.84
C ASN A 85 -13.51 3.62 0.77
N ASP A 86 -13.94 4.15 1.91
CA ASP A 86 -14.59 5.47 2.01
C ASP A 86 -13.61 6.63 2.19
N ARG A 87 -12.29 6.41 1.98
CA ARG A 87 -11.24 7.41 2.19
C ARG A 87 -10.71 7.95 0.87
N LYS A 88 -10.64 9.28 0.76
CA LYS A 88 -10.00 10.00 -0.35
C LYS A 88 -8.65 10.55 0.10
N ILE A 89 -7.58 10.08 -0.54
CA ILE A 89 -6.19 10.36 -0.18
C ILE A 89 -5.58 11.26 -1.23
N GLN A 90 -5.26 12.49 -0.84
CA GLN A 90 -4.65 13.50 -1.71
C GLN A 90 -3.21 13.12 -2.08
N ILE A 91 -2.88 13.23 -3.35
CA ILE A 91 -1.53 13.06 -3.90
C ILE A 91 -0.82 14.41 -3.76
N SER A 92 0.36 14.40 -3.14
CA SER A 92 1.16 15.63 -3.10
C SER A 92 1.64 15.99 -4.50
N ARG A 93 1.56 17.27 -4.90
CA ARG A 93 2.03 17.78 -6.20
C ARG A 93 3.36 17.16 -6.68
N ARG A 94 4.38 17.19 -5.82
CA ARG A 94 5.74 16.63 -6.08
C ARG A 94 5.81 15.11 -6.27
N ARG A 95 4.72 14.37 -6.05
CA ARG A 95 4.63 12.91 -6.13
C ARG A 95 3.72 12.43 -7.26
N LYS A 96 3.00 13.33 -7.94
CA LYS A 96 2.03 12.97 -8.99
C LYS A 96 2.63 12.03 -10.04
N GLU A 97 3.74 12.45 -10.64
CA GLU A 97 4.44 11.68 -11.67
C GLU A 97 4.86 10.28 -11.18
N THR A 98 5.52 10.22 -10.01
CA THR A 98 5.94 8.94 -9.42
C THR A 98 4.74 8.02 -9.13
N ILE A 99 3.63 8.57 -8.67
CA ILE A 99 2.43 7.81 -8.32
C ILE A 99 1.74 7.28 -9.56
N SER A 100 1.61 8.09 -10.61
CA SER A 100 1.08 7.64 -11.91
C SER A 100 1.89 6.47 -12.47
N LEU A 101 3.23 6.60 -12.49
CA LEU A 101 4.13 5.53 -12.94
C LEU A 101 3.97 4.25 -12.11
N ASN A 102 3.88 4.36 -10.78
CA ASN A 102 3.70 3.20 -9.92
C ASN A 102 2.36 2.48 -10.17
N ILE A 103 1.28 3.23 -10.37
CA ILE A 103 -0.05 2.66 -10.65
C ILE A 103 -0.06 1.98 -12.02
N GLU A 104 0.53 2.59 -13.04
CA GLU A 104 0.66 1.98 -14.37
C GLU A 104 1.45 0.67 -14.32
N ASN A 105 2.60 0.67 -13.64
CA ASN A 105 3.42 -0.53 -13.47
C ASN A 105 2.67 -1.63 -12.73
N PHE A 106 1.95 -1.28 -11.67
CA PHE A 106 1.09 -2.22 -10.95
C PHE A 106 0.00 -2.82 -11.85
N ASN A 107 -0.66 -2.01 -12.67
CA ASN A 107 -1.69 -2.48 -13.61
C ASN A 107 -1.11 -3.44 -14.66
N LYS A 108 0.09 -3.15 -15.18
CA LYS A 108 0.81 -4.05 -16.11
C LYS A 108 1.11 -5.39 -15.45
N THR A 109 1.70 -5.37 -14.26
CA THR A 109 2.01 -6.60 -13.48
C THR A 109 0.74 -7.41 -13.17
N LYS A 110 -0.34 -6.74 -12.75
CA LYS A 110 -1.63 -7.38 -12.48
C LYS A 110 -2.23 -8.02 -13.73
N ALA A 111 -2.17 -7.35 -14.89
CA ALA A 111 -2.65 -7.90 -16.16
C ALA A 111 -1.85 -9.13 -16.60
N GLN A 112 -0.53 -9.11 -16.44
CA GLN A 112 0.33 -10.26 -16.73
C GLN A 112 -0.01 -11.46 -15.84
N TYR A 113 -0.19 -11.23 -14.53
CA TYR A 113 -0.60 -12.27 -13.59
C TYR A 113 -1.94 -12.90 -13.98
N LEU A 114 -2.96 -12.08 -14.29
CA LEU A 114 -4.28 -12.58 -14.69
C LEU A 114 -4.24 -13.40 -15.99
N LYS A 115 -3.37 -13.04 -16.95
CA LYS A 115 -3.17 -13.83 -18.17
C LYS A 115 -2.55 -15.21 -17.85
N PHE A 116 -1.56 -15.24 -16.97
CA PHE A 116 -0.91 -16.48 -16.56
C PHE A 116 -1.86 -17.44 -15.82
N GLU A 117 -2.66 -16.93 -14.88
CA GLU A 117 -3.63 -17.75 -14.13
C GLU A 117 -4.70 -18.35 -15.07
N LYS A 118 -5.17 -17.60 -16.07
CA LYS A 118 -6.11 -18.10 -17.07
C LYS A 118 -5.53 -19.24 -17.93
N ASN A 119 -4.23 -19.23 -18.18
CA ASN A 119 -3.54 -20.26 -18.97
C ASN A 119 -3.22 -21.53 -18.17
N LYS A 120 -3.33 -21.52 -16.83
CA LYS A 120 -3.13 -22.71 -15.98
C LYS A 120 -4.39 -23.57 -15.82
N VAL A 121 -5.55 -23.02 -16.17
CA VAL A 121 -6.86 -23.66 -15.99
C VAL A 121 -7.39 -24.28 -17.31
N ASN A 122 -6.66 -24.11 -18.41
CA ASN A 122 -6.85 -24.80 -19.69
C ASN A 122 -5.73 -25.82 -19.90
#